data_AF-A0A7Y5FQG7-F1
#
_entry.id   AF-A0A7Y5FQG7-F1
#
_cell.length_a   1.000
_cell.length_b   1.000
_cell.length_c   1.000
_cell.angle_alpha   90.00
_cell.angle_beta   90.00
_cell.angle_gamma   90.00
#
_symmetry.space_group_name_H-M   'P 1'
#
loop_
_entity.id
_entity.type
_entity.pdbx_description
1 polymer ?
#
loop_
_entity_poly.entity_id
_entity_poly.type
_entity_poly.pdbx_seq_one_letter_code
_entity_poly.pdbx_strand_id
1 'polypeptide(L)'
;MKKMILIAILFVSAMTFAQNYQGVQNCQMCHSVPLRDFPGLPAWQSTLHAKIHEVPTTSNVKGDLTQTVSMGSAYGNATATFRSDANGFYVILNPVGGTPVEHKIVYTYGGGWKQRFLVKIENSYYMPPVQWNLKGYLDNSTGSWAAYNPQNWFTSTGALKPLDNAFRKKSWDKNCAGCHVVPGNKTNTVQTVVTGSDTAWVYGWANSSSTANIVVGCESCHGHPSAMAGAGHVNNLKALTYDRKLEVCGQCHFRGFSSNRTYEYPMKESTMETYQPGNDLSEYIQIQPGLWPDGVTSKQHHQQWNDYKYSKHFNPSMGMTCVTCHDPHQNTANKHQLKEDFNALTAGVGCAKCHGDKIAATNGINNHTKHPQAISACANCHMTQNAVTSRAYDISNHSFNVIRPNATLNFSASTGGMINTCAVACHRNGQGTRGAGPSFGVTDASLTTWNETTDLALADTLWRYYQVMYGVVGIEETGNEMPSSFALEQNYPNPFNPSTTIQFSVAARGDIRVEIYAIDGTLVEILVNKELEAGVYKAQWNGRTAYGSDVSSGIYIYRLVNNNNPIVSKKMVLMR
;
A
#
# COMPACT_ATOMS: atom_id res chain seq x y z
N MET A 1 -19.89 33.19 -65.82
CA MET A 1 -20.43 32.51 -64.62
C MET A 1 -19.35 31.61 -64.02
N LYS A 2 -18.69 32.05 -62.95
CA LYS A 2 -17.97 31.19 -62.00
C LYS A 2 -18.19 31.81 -60.62
N LYS A 3 -19.10 31.23 -59.83
CA LYS A 3 -19.38 31.66 -58.45
C LYS A 3 -18.20 31.23 -57.58
N MET A 4 -17.49 32.19 -56.99
CA MET A 4 -16.56 31.93 -55.88
C MET A 4 -17.38 31.55 -54.66
N ILE A 5 -17.24 30.31 -54.21
CA ILE A 5 -17.77 29.83 -52.93
C ILE A 5 -16.74 30.23 -51.87
N LEU A 6 -17.09 31.21 -51.04
CA LEU A 6 -16.34 31.58 -49.85
C LEU A 6 -16.62 30.51 -48.78
N ILE A 7 -15.64 29.64 -48.51
CA ILE A 7 -15.71 28.70 -47.38
C ILE A 7 -15.38 29.50 -46.11
N ALA A 8 -16.41 29.86 -45.34
CA ALA A 8 -16.24 30.39 -44.01
C ALA A 8 -15.76 29.25 -43.10
N ILE A 9 -14.47 29.24 -42.77
CA ILE A 9 -13.91 28.39 -41.71
C ILE A 9 -14.43 28.96 -40.38
N LEU A 10 -15.52 28.38 -39.89
CA LEU A 10 -15.98 28.57 -38.51
C LEU A 10 -14.89 28.00 -37.58
N PHE A 11 -14.03 28.88 -37.06
CA PHE A 11 -13.28 28.58 -35.84
C PHE A 11 -14.31 28.37 -34.73
N VAL A 12 -14.67 27.12 -34.46
CA VAL A 12 -15.29 26.75 -33.19
C VAL A 12 -14.19 26.91 -32.15
N SER A 13 -14.08 28.10 -31.58
CA SER A 13 -13.40 28.29 -30.30
C SER A 13 -14.06 27.32 -29.33
N ALA A 14 -13.37 26.25 -28.95
CA ALA A 14 -13.79 25.40 -27.85
C ALA A 14 -13.87 26.31 -26.61
N MET A 15 -15.08 26.73 -26.27
CA MET A 15 -15.33 27.42 -25.01
C MET A 15 -14.96 26.44 -23.90
N THR A 16 -13.80 26.64 -23.29
CA THR A 16 -13.43 25.93 -22.06
C THR A 16 -14.38 26.40 -20.97
N PHE A 17 -15.43 25.63 -20.69
CA PHE A 17 -16.31 25.92 -19.56
C PHE A 17 -15.48 26.01 -18.27
N ALA A 18 -15.77 27.02 -17.46
CA ALA A 18 -15.13 27.16 -16.17
C ALA A 18 -15.46 25.95 -15.26
N GLN A 19 -14.44 25.19 -14.83
CA GLN A 19 -14.58 24.16 -13.80
C GLN A 19 -14.60 24.89 -12.46
N ASN A 20 -15.77 24.96 -11.82
CA ASN A 20 -15.96 25.76 -10.62
C ASN A 20 -16.24 24.84 -9.44
N TYR A 21 -15.24 24.65 -8.57
CA TYR A 21 -15.43 24.03 -7.27
C TYR A 21 -16.26 24.94 -6.36
N GLN A 22 -17.21 24.34 -5.67
CA GLN A 22 -18.24 25.00 -4.87
C GLN A 22 -18.02 24.79 -3.38
N GLY A 23 -17.16 23.85 -2.99
CA GLY A 23 -16.93 23.48 -1.61
C GLY A 23 -18.03 22.60 -1.02
N VAL A 24 -17.68 21.93 0.07
CA VAL A 24 -18.52 20.89 0.68
C VAL A 24 -19.85 21.43 1.23
N GLN A 25 -19.91 22.72 1.60
CA GLN A 25 -21.11 23.37 2.13
C GLN A 25 -22.23 23.40 1.09
N ASN A 26 -21.90 23.53 -0.19
CA ASN A 26 -22.93 23.54 -1.24
C ASN A 26 -23.53 22.14 -1.45
N CYS A 27 -22.79 21.07 -1.14
CA CYS A 27 -23.33 19.71 -1.11
C CYS A 27 -24.33 19.53 0.04
N GLN A 28 -24.18 20.26 1.15
CA GLN A 28 -25.06 20.16 2.33
C GLN A 28 -26.53 20.44 2.00
N MET A 29 -26.81 21.31 1.02
CA MET A 29 -28.19 21.67 0.67
C MET A 29 -29.02 20.46 0.24
N CYS A 30 -28.42 19.50 -0.46
CA CYS A 30 -29.09 18.28 -0.94
C CYS A 30 -28.69 17.01 -0.16
N HIS A 31 -27.58 17.06 0.59
CA HIS A 31 -26.98 15.91 1.29
C HIS A 31 -26.88 16.13 2.81
N SER A 32 -27.75 16.97 3.39
CA SER A 32 -27.82 17.21 4.84
C SER A 32 -28.44 16.04 5.61
N VAL A 33 -29.23 15.20 4.95
CA VAL A 33 -29.92 14.05 5.54
C VAL A 33 -29.37 12.72 5.01
N PRO A 34 -29.50 11.62 5.76
CA PRO A 34 -29.13 10.30 5.26
C PRO A 34 -29.86 9.97 3.96
N LEU A 35 -29.09 9.63 2.93
CA LEU A 35 -29.55 8.99 1.71
C LEU A 35 -29.18 7.51 1.77
N ARG A 36 -29.78 6.68 0.92
CA ARG A 36 -29.63 5.22 0.95
C ARG A 36 -28.17 4.73 1.09
N ASP A 37 -27.24 5.40 0.40
CA ASP A 37 -25.81 5.03 0.37
C ASP A 37 -24.90 6.14 0.97
N PHE A 38 -25.47 7.13 1.67
CA PHE A 38 -24.73 8.26 2.27
C PHE A 38 -25.32 8.63 3.65
N PRO A 39 -24.58 8.44 4.75
CA PRO A 39 -25.08 8.66 6.12
C PRO A 39 -25.33 10.14 6.49
N GLY A 40 -25.03 11.07 5.58
CA GLY A 40 -25.20 12.51 5.78
C GLY A 40 -23.86 13.22 5.99
N LEU A 41 -23.84 14.53 5.72
CA LEU A 41 -22.63 15.35 5.82
C LEU A 41 -21.92 15.28 7.19
N PRO A 42 -22.63 15.28 8.35
CA PRO A 42 -21.98 15.18 9.66
C PRO A 42 -21.17 13.90 9.84
N ALA A 43 -21.60 12.79 9.23
CA ALA A 43 -20.88 11.53 9.30
C ALA A 43 -19.54 11.61 8.55
N TRP A 44 -19.52 12.22 7.36
CA TRP A 44 -18.28 12.44 6.60
C TRP A 44 -17.34 13.40 7.33
N GLN A 45 -17.88 14.47 7.94
CA GLN A 45 -17.09 15.42 8.73
C GLN A 45 -16.36 14.78 9.90
N SER A 46 -16.81 13.61 10.37
CA SER A 46 -16.11 12.86 11.42
C SER A 46 -14.86 12.12 10.94
N THR A 47 -14.74 11.85 9.63
CA THR A 47 -13.69 11.01 9.03
C THR A 47 -12.33 11.71 9.01
N LEU A 48 -11.27 10.91 8.85
CA LEU A 48 -9.93 11.48 8.61
C LEU A 48 -9.86 12.22 7.26
N HIS A 49 -10.64 11.87 6.24
CA HIS A 49 -10.68 12.64 5.00
C HIS A 49 -11.07 14.11 5.24
N ALA A 50 -12.05 14.34 6.11
CA ALA A 50 -12.52 15.67 6.49
C ALA A 50 -11.64 16.36 7.56
N LYS A 51 -10.82 15.60 8.30
CA LYS A 51 -10.02 16.11 9.43
C LYS A 51 -8.51 16.02 9.22
N ILE A 52 -8.06 15.62 8.03
CA ILE A 52 -6.63 15.50 7.74
C ILE A 52 -5.90 16.82 7.90
N HIS A 53 -6.62 17.94 7.87
CA HIS A 53 -6.06 19.26 8.04
C HIS A 53 -7.05 20.19 8.74
N GLU A 54 -6.66 20.73 9.89
CA GLU A 54 -7.53 21.55 10.74
C GLU A 54 -6.80 22.77 11.28
N VAL A 55 -7.52 23.86 11.55
CA VAL A 55 -6.97 25.01 12.29
C VAL A 55 -6.63 24.56 13.71
N PRO A 56 -5.44 24.91 14.26
CA PRO A 56 -5.00 24.44 15.56
C PRO A 56 -5.89 24.97 16.69
N THR A 57 -6.33 24.08 17.55
CA THR A 57 -7.07 24.34 18.78
C THR A 57 -6.48 23.50 19.91
N THR A 58 -6.82 23.83 21.15
CA THR A 58 -6.47 22.99 22.31
C THR A 58 -7.05 21.58 22.24
N SER A 59 -8.12 21.36 21.48
CA SER A 59 -8.75 20.05 21.32
C SER A 59 -8.10 19.19 20.23
N ASN A 60 -7.53 19.79 19.19
CA ASN A 60 -6.98 19.05 18.04
C ASN A 60 -5.45 19.04 17.96
N VAL A 61 -4.73 19.94 18.63
CA VAL A 61 -3.26 19.85 18.74
C VAL A 61 -2.91 18.69 19.67
N LYS A 62 -2.15 17.72 19.16
CA LYS A 62 -1.69 16.53 19.88
C LYS A 62 -0.20 16.62 20.14
N GLY A 63 0.20 16.11 21.31
CA GLY A 63 1.59 16.03 21.73
C GLY A 63 1.84 16.69 23.07
N ASP A 64 2.85 16.18 23.77
CA ASP A 64 3.37 16.82 24.97
C ASP A 64 4.27 17.99 24.57
N LEU A 65 3.70 19.20 24.53
CA LEU A 65 4.40 20.42 24.12
C LEU A 65 5.49 20.86 25.12
N THR A 66 5.63 20.21 26.27
CA THR A 66 6.69 20.50 27.24
C THR A 66 8.01 19.80 26.90
N GLN A 67 7.98 18.81 26.02
CA GLN A 67 9.16 18.03 25.63
C GLN A 67 10.02 18.74 24.59
N THR A 68 11.33 18.50 24.68
CA THR A 68 12.30 18.88 23.64
C THR A 68 12.50 17.70 22.69
N VAL A 69 12.39 17.95 21.39
CA VAL A 69 12.58 16.94 20.35
C VAL A 69 14.01 17.04 19.81
N SER A 70 14.80 15.99 19.93
CA SER A 70 16.15 15.94 19.34
C SER A 70 16.08 15.60 17.84
N MET A 71 16.88 16.29 17.03
CA MET A 71 17.07 15.97 15.61
C MET A 71 18.09 14.83 15.42
N GLY A 72 18.82 14.45 16.48
CA GLY A 72 19.84 13.42 16.46
C GLY A 72 21.26 13.93 16.12
N SER A 73 22.26 13.12 16.42
CA SER A 73 23.68 13.46 16.28
C SER A 73 24.11 13.71 14.83
N ALA A 74 23.42 13.11 13.86
CA ALA A 74 23.62 13.35 12.44
C ALA A 74 23.32 14.81 12.01
N TYR A 75 22.66 15.59 12.87
CA TYR A 75 22.30 16.99 12.65
C TYR A 75 22.76 17.86 13.82
N GLY A 76 23.97 17.59 14.32
CA GLY A 76 24.61 18.34 15.42
C GLY A 76 23.90 18.25 16.77
N ASN A 77 22.87 17.40 16.92
CA ASN A 77 21.93 17.44 18.06
C ASN A 77 21.14 18.75 18.17
N ALA A 78 20.84 19.41 17.04
CA ALA A 78 19.83 20.46 17.02
C ALA A 78 18.51 19.96 17.62
N THR A 79 17.68 20.85 18.14
CA THR A 79 16.42 20.47 18.77
C THR A 79 15.23 21.31 18.30
N ALA A 80 14.03 20.86 18.61
CA ALA A 80 12.82 21.65 18.50
C ALA A 80 12.07 21.64 19.84
N THR A 81 11.54 22.78 20.22
CA THR A 81 10.68 22.99 21.40
C THR A 81 9.36 23.63 20.98
N PHE A 82 8.42 23.73 21.91
CA PHE A 82 7.08 24.25 21.62
C PHE A 82 6.65 25.24 22.69
N ARG A 83 5.70 26.10 22.31
CA ARG A 83 4.91 26.90 23.26
C ARG A 83 3.52 27.15 22.71
N SER A 84 2.60 27.52 23.59
CA SER A 84 1.27 27.97 23.24
C SER A 84 0.88 29.17 24.09
N ASP A 85 0.12 30.09 23.50
CA ASP A 85 -0.44 31.25 24.18
C ASP A 85 -1.86 31.55 23.63
N ALA A 86 -2.44 32.68 24.02
CA ALA A 86 -3.77 33.10 23.53
C ALA A 86 -3.84 33.30 22.00
N ASN A 87 -2.70 33.49 21.33
CA ASN A 87 -2.61 33.73 19.90
C ASN A 87 -2.39 32.44 19.09
N GLY A 88 -2.05 31.33 19.74
CA GLY A 88 -2.01 30.00 19.12
C GLY A 88 -0.85 29.13 19.60
N PHE A 89 -0.39 28.27 18.70
CA PHE A 89 0.66 27.27 18.96
C PHE A 89 1.89 27.55 18.11
N TYR A 90 3.06 27.26 18.66
CA TYR A 90 4.34 27.61 18.07
C TYR A 90 5.32 26.45 18.19
N VAL A 91 6.11 26.25 17.14
CA VAL A 91 7.31 25.42 17.16
C VAL A 91 8.54 26.33 17.10
N ILE A 92 9.53 26.04 17.92
CA ILE A 92 10.78 26.79 18.01
C ILE A 92 11.90 25.83 17.61
N LEU A 93 12.63 26.19 16.56
CA LEU A 93 13.77 25.44 16.07
C LEU A 93 15.04 25.98 16.71
N ASN A 94 15.79 25.12 17.39
CA ASN A 94 16.99 25.48 18.14
C ASN A 94 18.23 24.92 17.42
N PRO A 95 18.84 25.68 16.48
CA PRO A 95 20.07 25.26 15.83
C PRO A 95 21.26 25.27 16.79
N VAL A 96 22.26 24.47 16.47
CA VAL A 96 23.53 24.43 17.21
C VAL A 96 24.34 25.68 16.87
N GLY A 97 24.70 26.47 17.89
CA GLY A 97 25.52 27.68 17.70
C GLY A 97 24.80 28.84 16.99
N GLY A 98 23.47 28.78 16.88
CA GLY A 98 22.65 29.83 16.25
C GLY A 98 21.49 30.29 17.14
N THR A 99 20.78 31.31 16.68
CA THR A 99 19.60 31.84 17.37
C THR A 99 18.38 30.94 17.14
N PRO A 100 17.59 30.61 18.19
CA PRO A 100 16.31 29.95 18.02
C PRO A 100 15.38 30.70 17.07
N VAL A 101 14.70 29.97 16.18
CA VAL A 101 13.74 30.52 15.22
C VAL A 101 12.36 29.98 15.52
N GLU A 102 11.41 30.88 15.75
CA GLU A 102 10.04 30.54 16.08
C GLU A 102 9.13 30.61 14.86
N HIS A 103 8.24 29.62 14.75
CA HIS A 103 7.22 29.56 13.72
C HIS A 103 5.84 29.29 14.33
N LYS A 104 4.86 30.11 13.96
CA LYS A 104 3.45 29.86 14.30
C LYS A 104 2.93 28.66 13.51
N ILE A 105 2.36 27.69 14.23
CA ILE A 105 1.62 26.58 13.65
C ILE A 105 0.30 27.15 13.14
N VAL A 106 0.09 27.06 11.83
CA VAL A 106 -1.11 27.56 11.15
C VAL A 106 -2.14 26.47 10.92
N TYR A 107 -1.70 25.22 10.82
CA TYR A 107 -2.57 24.05 10.67
C TYR A 107 -1.99 22.80 11.32
N THR A 108 -2.87 21.94 11.83
CA THR A 108 -2.55 20.55 12.11
C THR A 108 -2.70 19.74 10.82
N TYR A 109 -1.93 18.67 10.67
CA TYR A 109 -1.95 17.79 9.52
C TYR A 109 -1.83 16.32 9.93
N GLY A 110 -2.73 15.45 9.49
CA GLY A 110 -2.79 14.03 9.84
C GLY A 110 -3.86 13.73 10.90
N GLY A 111 -3.54 12.90 11.89
CA GLY A 111 -4.47 12.53 12.98
C GLY A 111 -4.82 11.03 13.05
N GLY A 112 -4.38 10.22 12.10
CA GLY A 112 -4.54 8.76 12.12
C GLY A 112 -3.47 8.06 12.97
N TRP A 113 -2.26 7.88 12.42
CA TRP A 113 -1.11 7.27 13.10
C TRP A 113 -0.08 8.28 13.61
N LYS A 114 -0.14 9.50 13.05
CA LYS A 114 0.77 10.61 13.33
C LYS A 114 0.04 11.93 13.15
N GLN A 115 0.45 12.94 13.90
CA GLN A 115 0.10 14.33 13.63
C GLN A 115 1.38 15.13 13.36
N ARG A 116 1.29 15.97 12.33
CA ARG A 116 2.29 16.97 11.95
C ARG A 116 1.63 18.33 11.96
N PHE A 117 2.41 19.34 11.65
CA PHE A 117 2.01 20.72 11.67
C PHE A 117 2.46 21.39 10.39
N LEU A 118 1.77 22.45 10.00
CA LEU A 118 2.22 23.35 8.95
C LEU A 118 2.55 24.70 9.58
N VAL A 119 3.66 25.28 9.12
CA VAL A 119 4.06 26.65 9.41
C VAL A 119 4.13 27.42 8.10
N LYS A 120 3.85 28.72 8.17
CA LYS A 120 3.97 29.60 7.01
C LYS A 120 5.33 30.28 7.00
N ILE A 121 6.07 30.14 5.91
CA ILE A 121 7.32 30.84 5.64
C ILE A 121 7.16 31.52 4.28
N GLU A 122 7.37 32.84 4.23
CA GLU A 122 7.03 33.65 3.06
C GLU A 122 5.56 33.38 2.64
N ASN A 123 5.34 32.91 1.40
CA ASN A 123 4.03 32.62 0.84
C ASN A 123 3.72 31.12 0.72
N SER A 124 4.46 30.25 1.41
CA SER A 124 4.28 28.79 1.34
C SER A 124 4.23 28.14 2.72
N TYR A 125 3.71 26.91 2.73
CA TYR A 125 3.55 26.08 3.92
C TYR A 125 4.63 25.00 3.97
N TYR A 126 5.17 24.77 5.15
CA TYR A 126 6.23 23.79 5.37
C TYR A 126 5.88 22.94 6.58
N MET A 127 6.24 21.65 6.52
CA MET A 127 6.18 20.78 7.69
C MET A 127 7.47 20.97 8.52
N PRO A 128 7.37 21.43 9.78
CA PRO A 128 8.51 21.47 10.69
C PRO A 128 9.13 20.08 10.89
N PRO A 129 10.37 19.98 11.40
CA PRO A 129 11.11 18.73 11.46
C PRO A 129 10.68 17.81 12.62
N VAL A 130 9.40 17.88 13.01
CA VAL A 130 8.81 17.16 14.14
C VAL A 130 7.51 16.48 13.71
N GLN A 131 7.25 15.31 14.28
CA GLN A 131 5.95 14.67 14.20
C GLN A 131 5.59 14.01 15.54
N TRP A 132 4.32 14.06 15.89
CA TRP A 132 3.77 13.32 17.02
C TRP A 132 3.28 11.97 16.53
N ASN A 133 3.90 10.88 16.99
CA ASN A 133 3.50 9.52 16.67
C ASN A 133 2.49 9.03 17.70
N LEU A 134 1.25 8.81 17.28
CA LEU A 134 0.21 8.24 18.15
C LEU A 134 0.55 6.79 18.52
N LYS A 135 0.02 6.32 19.64
CA LYS A 135 0.23 4.94 20.10
C LYS A 135 -0.32 3.90 19.12
N GLY A 136 -1.39 4.24 18.41
CA GLY A 136 -2.03 3.44 17.38
C GLY A 136 -2.97 4.28 16.52
N TYR A 137 -3.58 3.66 15.50
CA TYR A 137 -4.53 4.36 14.62
C TYR A 137 -5.71 4.92 15.40
N LEU A 138 -5.88 6.24 15.37
CA LEU A 138 -6.87 7.02 16.12
C LEU A 138 -6.78 6.87 17.66
N ASP A 139 -5.72 6.25 18.18
CA ASP A 139 -5.45 6.16 19.61
C ASP A 139 -4.79 7.46 20.09
N ASN A 140 -5.64 8.39 20.49
CA ASN A 140 -5.26 9.72 20.98
C ASN A 140 -4.89 9.74 22.46
N SER A 141 -4.80 8.59 23.14
CA SER A 141 -4.51 8.55 24.59
C SER A 141 -3.12 9.06 24.92
N THR A 142 -2.13 8.64 24.13
CA THR A 142 -0.70 8.88 24.35
C THR A 142 0.06 8.79 23.02
N GLY A 143 1.32 9.23 23.01
CA GLY A 143 2.19 9.17 21.84
C GLY A 143 3.61 9.56 22.19
N SER A 144 4.43 9.75 21.16
CA SER A 144 5.84 10.13 21.31
C SER A 144 6.27 11.06 20.20
N TRP A 145 7.08 12.07 20.53
CA TRP A 145 7.75 12.88 19.52
C TRP A 145 8.79 12.08 18.74
N ALA A 146 8.90 12.39 17.45
CA ALA A 146 9.97 11.91 16.58
C ALA A 146 10.43 13.03 15.65
N ALA A 147 11.72 13.02 15.30
CA ALA A 147 12.23 13.86 14.23
C ALA A 147 11.57 13.45 12.89
N TYR A 148 11.26 14.44 12.06
CA TYR A 148 10.65 14.24 10.75
C TYR A 148 11.40 15.02 9.68
N ASN A 149 12.09 14.32 8.80
CA ASN A 149 12.93 14.93 7.76
C ASN A 149 13.84 16.08 8.25
N PRO A 150 14.61 15.90 9.34
CA PRO A 150 15.52 16.93 9.87
C PRO A 150 16.52 17.45 8.82
N GLN A 151 16.90 16.62 7.85
CA GLN A 151 17.75 17.00 6.72
C GLN A 151 17.19 18.13 5.85
N ASN A 152 15.89 18.41 5.90
CA ASN A 152 15.30 19.52 5.17
C ASN A 152 15.51 20.86 5.89
N TRP A 153 15.77 20.84 7.19
CA TRP A 153 15.83 22.03 8.05
C TRP A 153 17.24 22.30 8.59
N PHE A 154 18.02 21.26 8.87
CA PHE A 154 19.34 21.37 9.50
C PHE A 154 20.44 20.79 8.61
N THR A 155 21.63 21.37 8.72
CA THR A 155 22.88 20.81 8.20
C THR A 155 23.37 19.67 9.11
N SER A 156 24.42 18.96 8.69
CA SER A 156 25.06 17.94 9.54
C SER A 156 25.66 18.51 10.83
N THR A 157 26.01 19.81 10.84
CA THR A 157 26.50 20.53 12.03
C THR A 157 25.37 21.01 12.94
N GLY A 158 24.11 20.87 12.54
CA GLY A 158 22.95 21.36 13.30
C GLY A 158 22.63 22.84 13.10
N ALA A 159 23.26 23.51 12.13
CA ALA A 159 22.86 24.85 11.71
C ALA A 159 21.59 24.79 10.85
N LEU A 160 20.77 25.85 10.88
CA LEU A 160 19.61 25.95 9.98
C LEU A 160 20.07 26.10 8.52
N LYS A 161 19.36 25.43 7.62
CA LYS A 161 19.57 25.59 6.18
C LYS A 161 19.03 26.94 5.69
N PRO A 162 19.67 27.57 4.69
CA PRO A 162 19.17 28.79 4.09
C PRO A 162 17.84 28.54 3.38
N LEU A 163 16.99 29.57 3.32
CA LEU A 163 15.72 29.57 2.57
C LEU A 163 15.98 29.74 1.05
N ASP A 164 16.79 28.86 0.49
CA ASP A 164 17.13 28.85 -0.93
C ASP A 164 16.14 28.03 -1.77
N ASN A 165 16.40 27.91 -3.07
CA ASN A 165 15.56 27.13 -3.98
C ASN A 165 15.49 25.64 -3.64
N ALA A 166 16.50 25.07 -2.96
CA ALA A 166 16.47 23.69 -2.53
C ALA A 166 15.50 23.50 -1.35
N PHE A 167 15.46 24.45 -0.41
CA PHE A 167 14.49 24.49 0.67
C PHE A 167 13.06 24.68 0.13
N ARG A 168 12.84 25.67 -0.74
CA ARG A 168 11.50 25.99 -1.28
C ARG A 168 10.87 24.82 -2.05
N LYS A 169 11.67 23.95 -2.69
CA LYS A 169 11.19 22.72 -3.35
C LYS A 169 10.55 21.72 -2.36
N LYS A 170 10.74 21.88 -1.05
CA LYS A 170 10.19 21.02 0.01
C LYS A 170 8.89 21.54 0.61
N SER A 171 8.29 22.59 0.04
CA SER A 171 6.99 23.09 0.51
C SER A 171 5.91 22.01 0.46
N TRP A 172 4.99 22.07 1.43
CA TRP A 172 3.82 21.20 1.50
C TRP A 172 2.92 21.39 0.28
N ASP A 173 2.77 22.64 -0.13
CA ASP A 173 2.02 23.05 -1.31
C ASP A 173 2.39 22.23 -2.55
N LYS A 174 3.69 22.05 -2.79
CA LYS A 174 4.23 21.35 -3.95
C LYS A 174 4.13 19.83 -3.85
N ASN A 175 4.24 19.29 -2.63
CA ASN A 175 4.41 17.85 -2.42
C ASN A 175 3.13 17.17 -1.91
N CYS A 176 2.13 17.92 -1.46
CA CYS A 176 1.00 17.37 -0.71
C CYS A 176 -0.35 17.99 -1.10
N ALA A 177 -0.41 19.29 -1.43
CA ALA A 177 -1.68 19.99 -1.54
C ALA A 177 -2.65 19.35 -2.54
N GLY A 178 -2.19 18.91 -3.71
CA GLY A 178 -3.08 18.31 -4.72
C GLY A 178 -3.86 17.07 -4.27
N CYS A 179 -3.39 16.38 -3.22
CA CYS A 179 -4.10 15.25 -2.62
C CYS A 179 -4.92 15.61 -1.36
N HIS A 180 -4.75 16.82 -0.82
CA HIS A 180 -5.24 17.21 0.51
C HIS A 180 -6.11 18.47 0.52
N VAL A 181 -6.25 19.15 -0.62
CA VAL A 181 -7.16 20.30 -0.77
C VAL A 181 -8.05 20.12 -1.98
N VAL A 182 -9.24 20.70 -1.91
CA VAL A 182 -10.08 20.90 -3.09
C VAL A 182 -9.61 22.21 -3.74
N PRO A 183 -9.26 22.22 -5.04
CA PRO A 183 -8.90 23.45 -5.74
C PRO A 183 -10.04 24.47 -5.63
N GLY A 184 -9.81 25.66 -5.08
CA GLY A 184 -10.82 26.72 -5.11
C GLY A 184 -11.12 27.16 -6.55
N ASN A 185 -12.27 27.82 -6.75
CA ASN A 185 -12.76 28.35 -8.04
C ASN A 185 -11.64 28.93 -8.95
N LYS A 186 -11.79 28.75 -10.27
CA LYS A 186 -10.80 28.87 -11.37
C LYS A 186 -9.86 30.10 -11.41
N THR A 187 -10.05 31.11 -10.57
CA THR A 187 -9.17 32.28 -10.48
C THR A 187 -7.96 32.06 -9.55
N ASN A 188 -7.97 31.01 -8.73
CA ASN A 188 -6.85 30.60 -7.89
C ASN A 188 -6.23 29.29 -8.39
N THR A 189 -5.99 29.21 -9.70
CA THR A 189 -5.12 28.19 -10.29
C THR A 189 -3.82 28.11 -9.50
N VAL A 190 -3.26 26.90 -9.38
CA VAL A 190 -1.85 26.71 -9.03
C VAL A 190 -1.08 27.61 -9.99
N GLN A 191 -0.61 28.76 -9.52
CA GLN A 191 0.26 29.60 -10.33
C GLN A 191 1.62 28.93 -10.26
N THR A 192 1.96 28.23 -11.34
CA THR A 192 3.32 27.93 -11.78
C THR A 192 4.36 27.90 -10.66
N VAL A 193 4.66 26.73 -10.08
CA VAL A 193 6.00 26.51 -9.53
C VAL A 193 6.94 26.19 -10.70
N VAL A 194 7.11 27.17 -11.60
CA VAL A 194 8.02 27.07 -12.74
C VAL A 194 9.36 27.66 -12.31
N THR A 195 10.37 26.80 -12.35
CA THR A 195 11.81 27.11 -12.41
C THR A 195 12.31 28.41 -11.75
N GLY A 196 13.06 28.25 -10.67
CA GLY A 196 14.26 29.07 -10.41
C GLY A 196 14.08 30.43 -9.74
N SER A 197 12.95 31.13 -9.88
CA SER A 197 12.86 32.50 -9.36
C SER A 197 11.49 33.01 -8.89
N ASP A 198 10.40 32.27 -9.02
CA ASP A 198 9.07 32.80 -8.68
C ASP A 198 8.44 32.22 -7.41
N THR A 199 8.16 33.15 -6.48
CA THR A 199 7.22 33.04 -5.37
C THR A 199 5.78 33.19 -5.90
N ALA A 200 5.27 32.21 -6.62
CA ALA A 200 3.90 32.22 -7.11
C ALA A 200 3.08 31.06 -6.52
N TRP A 201 1.83 31.37 -6.19
CA TRP A 201 1.05 30.78 -5.12
C TRP A 201 0.47 29.39 -5.42
N VAL A 202 0.38 28.58 -4.37
CA VAL A 202 -0.51 27.42 -4.32
C VAL A 202 -1.76 27.83 -3.56
N TYR A 203 -2.76 28.23 -4.35
CA TYR A 203 -4.13 28.52 -3.95
C TYR A 203 -4.30 29.77 -3.04
N GLY A 204 -5.29 30.62 -3.31
CA GLY A 204 -5.78 31.68 -2.41
C GLY A 204 -6.87 31.19 -1.44
N TRP A 205 -6.62 30.11 -0.71
CA TRP A 205 -7.54 29.44 0.23
C TRP A 205 -7.46 30.04 1.63
N ALA A 206 -6.32 30.63 1.98
CA ALA A 206 -6.08 31.23 3.29
C ALA A 206 -6.87 32.53 3.55
N ASN A 207 -7.55 33.09 2.53
CA ASN A 207 -8.39 34.29 2.66
C ASN A 207 -9.88 33.99 2.84
N SER A 208 -10.32 32.73 2.79
CA SER A 208 -11.67 32.39 3.24
C SER A 208 -11.63 32.11 4.73
N SER A 209 -12.42 32.86 5.51
CA SER A 209 -12.71 32.62 6.92
C SER A 209 -13.39 31.26 7.20
N SER A 210 -13.54 30.41 6.20
CA SER A 210 -14.07 29.06 6.32
C SER A 210 -13.00 28.04 5.94
N THR A 211 -12.66 27.16 6.88
CA THR A 211 -11.76 26.00 6.74
C THR A 211 -12.34 24.89 5.84
N ALA A 212 -13.42 25.21 5.14
CA ALA A 212 -14.31 24.34 4.40
C ALA A 212 -13.65 23.44 3.34
N ASN A 213 -12.58 23.93 2.71
CA ASN A 213 -12.06 23.37 1.46
C ASN A 213 -10.62 22.84 1.59
N ILE A 214 -10.08 22.81 2.81
CA ILE A 214 -8.71 22.35 3.09
C ILE A 214 -8.73 20.92 3.60
N VAL A 215 -9.42 20.06 2.86
CA VAL A 215 -9.73 18.70 3.27
C VAL A 215 -9.85 17.86 2.01
N VAL A 216 -9.88 16.54 2.17
CA VAL A 216 -10.31 15.65 1.09
C VAL A 216 -11.83 15.73 0.99
N GLY A 217 -12.31 16.74 0.27
CA GLY A 217 -13.72 17.09 0.14
C GLY A 217 -14.49 16.22 -0.86
N CYS A 218 -15.82 16.39 -0.91
CA CYS A 218 -16.68 15.66 -1.82
C CYS A 218 -16.21 15.76 -3.28
N GLU A 219 -15.80 16.94 -3.70
CA GLU A 219 -15.40 17.23 -5.08
C GLU A 219 -14.06 16.56 -5.48
N SER A 220 -13.22 16.16 -4.51
CA SER A 220 -12.03 15.35 -4.79
C SER A 220 -12.39 13.95 -5.32
N CYS A 221 -13.55 13.42 -4.91
CA CYS A 221 -14.00 12.07 -5.29
C CYS A 221 -15.10 12.09 -6.36
N HIS A 222 -15.92 13.15 -6.39
CA HIS A 222 -17.07 13.28 -7.29
C HIS A 222 -16.86 14.29 -8.43
N GLY A 223 -15.73 15.02 -8.44
CA GLY A 223 -15.46 16.08 -9.42
C GLY A 223 -16.24 17.36 -9.15
N HIS A 224 -16.11 18.35 -10.05
CA HIS A 224 -16.72 19.67 -9.90
C HIS A 224 -18.22 19.71 -10.30
N PRO A 225 -19.04 20.59 -9.70
CA PRO A 225 -20.49 20.67 -9.95
C PRO A 225 -20.92 20.99 -11.38
N SER A 226 -20.11 21.66 -12.20
CA SER A 226 -20.42 21.79 -13.64
C SER A 226 -20.37 20.46 -14.41
N ALA A 227 -19.75 19.40 -13.85
CA ALA A 227 -19.91 18.01 -14.30
C ALA A 227 -21.12 17.30 -13.66
N MET A 228 -21.87 17.98 -12.80
CA MET A 228 -23.07 17.45 -12.11
C MET A 228 -24.37 18.15 -12.50
N ALA A 229 -24.31 19.26 -13.24
CA ALA A 229 -25.43 20.18 -13.45
C ALA A 229 -26.23 20.00 -14.77
N GLY A 230 -26.04 18.92 -15.51
CA GLY A 230 -26.82 18.63 -16.73
C GLY A 230 -27.31 17.19 -16.75
N ALA A 231 -28.63 16.99 -16.76
CA ALA A 231 -29.33 15.71 -16.98
C ALA A 231 -28.61 14.46 -16.42
N GLY A 232 -28.47 14.39 -15.09
CA GLY A 232 -27.88 13.25 -14.39
C GLY A 232 -26.43 13.49 -13.96
N HIS A 233 -26.08 13.00 -12.77
CA HIS A 233 -24.71 13.05 -12.24
C HIS A 233 -23.71 12.42 -13.24
N VAL A 234 -23.02 13.22 -14.05
CA VAL A 234 -22.07 12.71 -15.06
C VAL A 234 -20.85 12.05 -14.40
N ASN A 235 -20.51 12.48 -13.17
CA ASN A 235 -19.45 11.88 -12.33
C ASN A 235 -20.00 11.07 -11.15
N ASN A 236 -21.07 10.30 -11.37
CA ASN A 236 -21.44 9.27 -10.41
C ASN A 236 -20.38 8.17 -10.46
N LEU A 237 -19.68 7.91 -9.35
CA LEU A 237 -18.77 6.75 -9.21
C LEU A 237 -19.40 5.45 -9.74
N LYS A 238 -20.74 5.31 -9.67
CA LYS A 238 -21.45 4.15 -10.22
C LYS A 238 -21.35 4.05 -11.75
N ALA A 239 -21.32 5.17 -12.46
CA ALA A 239 -21.28 5.26 -13.92
C ALA A 239 -19.87 5.17 -14.52
N LEU A 240 -18.82 5.32 -13.70
CA LEU A 240 -17.44 5.18 -14.14
C LEU A 240 -17.13 3.73 -14.55
N THR A 241 -16.13 3.54 -15.41
CA THR A 241 -15.57 2.21 -15.69
C THR A 241 -14.83 1.66 -14.47
N TYR A 242 -14.55 0.36 -14.45
CA TYR A 242 -13.88 -0.30 -13.33
C TYR A 242 -12.56 0.39 -12.92
N ASP A 243 -11.68 0.67 -13.89
CA ASP A 243 -10.38 1.30 -13.63
C ASP A 243 -10.54 2.72 -13.11
N ARG A 244 -11.44 3.51 -13.71
CA ARG A 244 -11.72 4.87 -13.28
C ARG A 244 -12.25 4.94 -11.85
N LYS A 245 -13.04 3.94 -11.38
CA LYS A 245 -13.47 3.85 -9.97
C LYS A 245 -12.30 3.66 -9.01
N LEU A 246 -11.33 2.82 -9.37
CA LEU A 246 -10.14 2.57 -8.55
C LEU A 246 -9.22 3.80 -8.51
N GLU A 247 -9.09 4.49 -9.64
CA GLU A 247 -8.26 5.69 -9.77
C GLU A 247 -8.76 6.88 -8.93
N VAL A 248 -10.06 6.96 -8.63
CA VAL A 248 -10.57 7.98 -7.69
C VAL A 248 -9.88 7.88 -6.32
N CYS A 249 -9.59 6.67 -5.84
CA CYS A 249 -8.79 6.47 -4.63
C CYS A 249 -7.28 6.54 -4.95
N GLY A 250 -6.89 6.00 -6.12
CA GLY A 250 -5.52 5.96 -6.61
C GLY A 250 -4.87 7.32 -6.79
N GLN A 251 -5.63 8.40 -7.00
CA GLN A 251 -5.11 9.76 -7.14
C GLN A 251 -4.36 10.28 -5.89
N CYS A 252 -4.61 9.68 -4.72
CA CYS A 252 -3.93 10.05 -3.46
C CYS A 252 -3.24 8.85 -2.78
N HIS A 253 -3.78 7.64 -2.95
CA HIS A 253 -3.25 6.41 -2.35
C HIS A 253 -2.23 5.71 -3.24
N PHE A 254 -1.33 6.51 -3.83
CA PHE A 254 -0.23 6.06 -4.66
C PHE A 254 1.08 6.76 -4.29
N ARG A 255 2.19 6.30 -4.87
CA ARG A 255 3.44 7.08 -4.96
C ARG A 255 3.87 7.28 -6.40
N GLY A 256 4.30 8.51 -6.69
CA GLY A 256 4.72 8.93 -8.00
C GLY A 256 4.82 10.44 -8.08
N PHE A 257 4.91 10.94 -9.30
CA PHE A 257 5.05 12.37 -9.57
C PHE A 257 4.21 12.79 -10.78
N SER A 258 3.99 14.08 -10.97
CA SER A 258 3.51 14.63 -12.23
C SER A 258 4.50 14.41 -13.38
N SER A 259 4.10 14.68 -14.63
CA SER A 259 4.86 14.30 -15.84
C SER A 259 6.30 14.84 -15.92
N ASN A 260 6.60 16.06 -15.44
CA ASN A 260 7.98 16.57 -15.37
C ASN A 260 8.59 16.40 -13.97
N ARG A 261 7.92 15.63 -13.11
CA ARG A 261 8.30 15.35 -11.73
C ARG A 261 8.39 16.59 -10.86
N THR A 262 7.66 17.65 -11.22
CA THR A 262 7.61 18.87 -10.42
C THR A 262 6.78 18.65 -9.16
N TYR A 263 5.68 17.90 -9.22
CA TYR A 263 4.76 17.69 -8.10
C TYR A 263 4.71 16.22 -7.72
N GLU A 264 4.49 15.93 -6.43
CA GLU A 264 4.32 14.55 -5.92
C GLU A 264 2.85 14.09 -5.93
N TYR A 265 2.01 14.74 -6.75
CA TYR A 265 0.58 14.47 -6.89
C TYR A 265 0.14 14.61 -8.36
N PRO A 266 -1.07 14.11 -8.73
CA PRO A 266 -1.56 14.13 -10.11
C PRO A 266 -1.79 15.53 -10.67
N MET A 267 -1.03 15.92 -11.70
CA MET A 267 -1.21 17.20 -12.39
C MET A 267 -0.64 17.19 -13.81
N LYS A 268 -1.39 17.76 -14.76
CA LYS A 268 -0.88 18.13 -16.08
C LYS A 268 -0.14 19.46 -15.96
N GLU A 269 1.18 19.39 -15.90
CA GLU A 269 2.03 20.57 -15.67
C GLU A 269 1.97 21.61 -16.80
N SER A 270 1.71 21.19 -18.04
CA SER A 270 1.63 22.11 -19.19
C SER A 270 0.40 23.02 -19.13
N THR A 271 -0.69 22.54 -18.53
CA THR A 271 -1.97 23.25 -18.42
C THR A 271 -2.33 23.66 -16.99
N MET A 272 -1.51 23.25 -16.01
CA MET A 272 -1.78 23.40 -14.58
C MET A 272 -3.14 22.79 -14.17
N GLU A 273 -3.53 21.71 -14.84
CA GLU A 273 -4.81 21.02 -14.60
C GLU A 273 -4.61 19.87 -13.60
N THR A 274 -5.37 19.90 -12.50
CA THR A 274 -5.42 18.81 -11.52
C THR A 274 -6.28 17.66 -12.03
N TYR A 275 -6.02 16.45 -11.55
CA TYR A 275 -6.82 15.28 -11.88
C TYR A 275 -8.33 15.51 -11.59
N GLN A 276 -9.17 15.00 -12.48
CA GLN A 276 -10.62 14.97 -12.32
C GLN A 276 -11.10 13.52 -12.29
N PRO A 277 -11.93 13.12 -11.30
CA PRO A 277 -12.55 11.80 -11.26
C PRO A 277 -13.23 11.46 -12.58
N GLY A 278 -12.84 10.32 -13.16
CA GLY A 278 -13.33 9.85 -14.46
C GLY A 278 -12.33 10.00 -15.61
N ASN A 279 -11.36 10.91 -15.50
CA ASN A 279 -10.25 11.00 -16.44
C ASN A 279 -9.24 9.86 -16.19
N ASP A 280 -8.40 9.60 -17.20
CA ASP A 280 -7.30 8.64 -17.05
C ASP A 280 -6.21 9.19 -16.15
N LEU A 281 -6.01 8.56 -14.99
CA LEU A 281 -5.01 9.00 -14.04
C LEU A 281 -3.59 8.96 -14.63
N SER A 282 -3.29 8.05 -15.57
CA SER A 282 -1.97 7.95 -16.20
C SER A 282 -1.57 9.19 -17.02
N GLU A 283 -2.53 10.02 -17.42
CA GLU A 283 -2.24 11.31 -18.07
C GLU A 283 -1.70 12.37 -17.11
N TYR A 284 -1.85 12.15 -15.80
CA TYR A 284 -1.51 13.12 -14.75
C TYR A 284 -0.33 12.66 -13.88
N ILE A 285 0.04 11.36 -13.92
CA ILE A 285 1.08 10.80 -13.05
C ILE A 285 2.05 9.84 -13.75
N GLN A 286 3.27 9.84 -13.24
CA GLN A 286 4.27 8.80 -13.38
C GLN A 286 4.39 8.05 -12.06
N ILE A 287 4.03 6.78 -12.07
CA ILE A 287 4.08 5.90 -10.89
C ILE A 287 5.54 5.60 -10.54
N GLN A 288 5.92 5.87 -9.29
CA GLN A 288 7.26 5.55 -8.78
C GLN A 288 7.16 5.11 -7.31
N PRO A 289 6.77 3.85 -7.07
CA PRO A 289 6.58 3.33 -5.73
C PRO A 289 7.92 3.13 -5.00
N GLY A 290 7.90 3.29 -3.69
CA GLY A 290 8.98 2.84 -2.81
C GLY A 290 8.76 1.36 -2.50
N LEU A 291 9.60 0.51 -3.08
CA LEU A 291 9.46 -0.95 -3.05
C LEU A 291 10.55 -1.62 -2.22
N TRP A 292 10.26 -2.81 -1.74
CA TRP A 292 11.26 -3.76 -1.28
C TRP A 292 12.03 -4.37 -2.47
N PRO A 293 13.15 -5.08 -2.24
CA PRO A 293 14.01 -5.59 -3.31
C PRO A 293 13.34 -6.57 -4.29
N ASP A 294 12.17 -7.13 -3.94
CA ASP A 294 11.37 -7.96 -4.84
C ASP A 294 10.72 -7.20 -6.00
N GLY A 295 10.80 -5.87 -6.01
CA GLY A 295 10.28 -5.03 -7.07
C GLY A 295 8.76 -4.95 -7.13
N VAL A 296 8.04 -5.48 -6.12
CA VAL A 296 6.56 -5.50 -6.12
C VAL A 296 5.96 -5.12 -4.76
N THR A 297 6.61 -5.44 -3.64
CA THR A 297 6.06 -5.20 -2.32
C THR A 297 6.33 -3.76 -1.88
N SER A 298 5.30 -3.01 -1.52
CA SER A 298 5.46 -1.65 -0.99
C SER A 298 6.26 -1.60 0.33
N LYS A 299 7.21 -0.66 0.39
CA LYS A 299 8.04 -0.35 1.58
C LYS A 299 7.66 0.96 2.25
N GLN A 300 6.96 1.84 1.56
CA GLN A 300 6.61 3.19 2.03
C GLN A 300 5.09 3.36 2.16
N HIS A 301 4.66 4.32 2.99
CA HIS A 301 3.24 4.63 3.17
C HIS A 301 2.54 5.13 1.89
N HIS A 302 1.20 5.10 1.92
CA HIS A 302 0.23 5.56 0.90
C HIS A 302 0.38 4.93 -0.51
N GLN A 303 0.61 3.62 -0.57
CA GLN A 303 0.79 2.89 -1.84
C GLN A 303 -0.29 1.81 -2.05
N GLN A 304 -1.45 1.94 -1.37
CA GLN A 304 -2.47 0.91 -1.39
C GLN A 304 -3.02 0.64 -2.80
N TRP A 305 -3.12 1.67 -3.65
CA TRP A 305 -3.52 1.48 -5.05
C TRP A 305 -2.44 0.77 -5.88
N ASN A 306 -1.16 1.07 -5.62
CA ASN A 306 -0.05 0.34 -6.24
C ASN A 306 -0.10 -1.15 -5.88
N ASP A 307 -0.23 -1.46 -4.59
CA ASP A 307 -0.32 -2.82 -4.09
C ASP A 307 -1.53 -3.56 -4.66
N TYR A 308 -2.69 -2.89 -4.71
CA TYR A 308 -3.94 -3.48 -5.17
C TYR A 308 -3.84 -3.96 -6.62
N LYS A 309 -3.09 -3.29 -7.49
CA LYS A 309 -2.90 -3.72 -8.88
C LYS A 309 -2.20 -5.08 -9.02
N TYR A 310 -1.46 -5.52 -8.00
CA TYR A 310 -0.84 -6.85 -7.96
C TYR A 310 -1.74 -7.91 -7.28
N SER A 311 -2.95 -7.52 -6.88
CA SER A 311 -3.95 -8.42 -6.30
C SER A 311 -4.73 -9.16 -7.37
N LYS A 312 -5.17 -10.38 -7.05
CA LYS A 312 -6.20 -11.09 -7.84
C LYS A 312 -7.56 -10.37 -7.84
N HIS A 313 -7.80 -9.49 -6.86
CA HIS A 313 -8.99 -8.63 -6.79
C HIS A 313 -8.97 -7.49 -7.81
N PHE A 314 -7.80 -7.15 -8.38
CA PHE A 314 -7.70 -6.23 -9.52
C PHE A 314 -8.10 -6.95 -10.82
N ASN A 315 -9.38 -7.29 -10.89
CA ASN A 315 -9.97 -8.00 -12.00
C ASN A 315 -11.36 -7.40 -12.29
N PRO A 316 -11.57 -6.79 -13.47
CA PRO A 316 -12.85 -6.21 -13.85
C PRO A 316 -14.03 -7.19 -13.75
N SER A 317 -13.80 -8.49 -13.99
CA SER A 317 -14.83 -9.54 -13.88
C SER A 317 -15.29 -9.77 -12.44
N MET A 318 -14.46 -9.47 -11.44
CA MET A 318 -14.86 -9.53 -10.02
C MET A 318 -15.55 -8.24 -9.56
N GLY A 319 -15.34 -7.12 -10.25
CA GLY A 319 -15.94 -5.82 -9.91
C GLY A 319 -15.51 -5.25 -8.54
N MET A 320 -14.49 -5.83 -7.90
CA MET A 320 -14.00 -5.42 -6.58
C MET A 320 -13.25 -4.10 -6.64
N THR A 321 -13.65 -3.13 -5.82
CA THR A 321 -13.02 -1.80 -5.72
C THR A 321 -12.69 -1.45 -4.27
N CYS A 322 -12.00 -0.33 -4.04
CA CYS A 322 -11.68 0.16 -2.70
C CYS A 322 -12.94 0.32 -1.83
N VAL A 323 -14.03 0.84 -2.41
CA VAL A 323 -15.31 1.06 -1.71
C VAL A 323 -16.11 -0.22 -1.50
N THR A 324 -15.67 -1.36 -2.02
CA THR A 324 -16.26 -2.65 -1.64
C THR A 324 -15.94 -2.96 -0.17
N CYS A 325 -14.74 -2.59 0.31
CA CYS A 325 -14.30 -2.85 1.68
C CYS A 325 -14.37 -1.61 2.58
N HIS A 326 -14.15 -0.41 2.03
CA HIS A 326 -14.10 0.85 2.79
C HIS A 326 -15.36 1.70 2.62
N ASP A 327 -15.72 2.44 3.66
CA ASP A 327 -16.75 3.47 3.65
C ASP A 327 -16.11 4.86 3.73
N PRO A 328 -16.00 5.60 2.61
CA PRO A 328 -15.38 6.91 2.61
C PRO A 328 -16.21 7.99 3.32
N HIS A 329 -17.49 7.73 3.62
CA HIS A 329 -18.45 8.73 4.09
C HIS A 329 -18.63 8.76 5.61
N GLN A 330 -18.06 7.81 6.35
CA GLN A 330 -18.19 7.80 7.81
C GLN A 330 -17.07 7.01 8.50
N ASN A 331 -16.86 7.32 9.78
CA ASN A 331 -16.18 6.40 10.67
C ASN A 331 -17.13 5.24 10.98
N THR A 332 -16.68 4.03 10.72
CA THR A 332 -17.43 2.82 11.08
C THR A 332 -17.00 2.33 12.47
N ALA A 333 -17.69 1.33 13.00
CA ALA A 333 -17.25 0.63 14.21
C ALA A 333 -15.87 -0.04 14.03
N ASN A 334 -15.45 -0.26 12.78
CA ASN A 334 -14.19 -0.90 12.44
C ASN A 334 -13.11 0.16 12.12
N LYS A 335 -11.87 -0.15 12.50
CA LYS A 335 -10.72 0.73 12.18
C LYS A 335 -10.57 0.90 10.67
N HIS A 336 -9.94 2.00 10.26
CA HIS A 336 -9.65 2.33 8.85
C HIS A 336 -10.90 2.46 7.96
N GLN A 337 -12.04 2.83 8.55
CA GLN A 337 -13.33 2.99 7.85
C GLN A 337 -13.74 1.72 7.09
N LEU A 338 -13.45 0.54 7.65
CA LEU A 338 -13.87 -0.72 7.07
C LEU A 338 -15.37 -0.93 7.28
N LYS A 339 -16.09 -1.35 6.24
CA LYS A 339 -17.54 -1.62 6.32
C LYS A 339 -17.86 -2.74 7.30
N GLU A 340 -16.94 -3.69 7.46
CA GLU A 340 -17.11 -4.90 8.27
C GLU A 340 -15.83 -5.25 9.01
N ASP A 341 -15.92 -6.20 9.92
CA ASP A 341 -14.75 -6.79 10.56
C ASP A 341 -14.09 -7.81 9.60
N PHE A 342 -13.03 -7.38 8.92
CA PHE A 342 -12.25 -8.25 8.03
C PHE A 342 -11.31 -9.21 8.77
N ASN A 343 -11.28 -9.17 10.11
CA ASN A 343 -10.64 -10.20 10.93
C ASN A 343 -11.64 -11.27 11.41
N ALA A 344 -12.95 -11.04 11.23
CA ALA A 344 -13.96 -12.00 11.62
C ALA A 344 -13.81 -13.30 10.80
N LEU A 345 -13.90 -14.43 11.50
CA LEU A 345 -13.93 -15.77 10.90
C LEU A 345 -15.35 -16.31 10.70
N THR A 346 -16.35 -15.46 10.94
CA THR A 346 -17.77 -15.78 10.75
C THR A 346 -18.11 -15.79 9.27
N ALA A 347 -18.74 -16.88 8.81
CA ALA A 347 -19.24 -16.97 7.43
C ALA A 347 -20.14 -15.77 7.09
N GLY A 348 -19.95 -15.19 5.90
CA GLY A 348 -20.72 -14.02 5.46
C GLY A 348 -20.26 -12.67 6.02
N VAL A 349 -19.13 -12.58 6.73
CA VAL A 349 -18.55 -11.32 7.23
C VAL A 349 -17.15 -11.06 6.63
N GLY A 350 -16.89 -9.85 6.16
CA GLY A 350 -15.57 -9.44 5.67
C GLY A 350 -15.05 -10.34 4.54
N CYS A 351 -13.86 -10.91 4.72
CA CYS A 351 -13.25 -11.84 3.76
C CYS A 351 -14.14 -13.08 3.50
N ALA A 352 -14.85 -13.55 4.52
CA ALA A 352 -15.66 -14.77 4.48
C ALA A 352 -16.87 -14.67 3.55
N LYS A 353 -17.27 -13.45 3.13
CA LYS A 353 -18.37 -13.26 2.18
C LYS A 353 -18.09 -13.89 0.83
N CYS A 354 -16.85 -13.75 0.35
CA CYS A 354 -16.43 -14.24 -0.96
C CYS A 354 -15.52 -15.47 -0.84
N HIS A 355 -14.89 -15.67 0.31
CA HIS A 355 -14.01 -16.79 0.59
C HIS A 355 -14.62 -17.81 1.56
N GLY A 356 -15.95 -17.84 1.69
CA GLY A 356 -16.68 -18.69 2.64
C GLY A 356 -16.39 -20.18 2.49
N ASP A 357 -16.08 -20.66 1.29
CA ASP A 357 -15.67 -22.05 1.03
C ASP A 357 -14.40 -22.45 1.80
N LYS A 358 -13.52 -21.49 2.10
CA LYS A 358 -12.32 -21.71 2.92
C LYS A 358 -12.66 -21.90 4.42
N ILE A 359 -13.88 -21.53 4.81
CA ILE A 359 -14.38 -21.51 6.19
C ILE A 359 -15.42 -22.61 6.43
N ALA A 360 -16.17 -23.01 5.40
CA ALA A 360 -17.32 -23.88 5.49
C ALA A 360 -17.03 -25.32 5.98
N ALA A 361 -15.77 -25.76 5.98
CA ALA A 361 -15.38 -27.05 6.53
C ALA A 361 -15.04 -26.95 8.03
N THR A 362 -15.46 -27.92 8.84
CA THR A 362 -14.95 -28.09 10.21
C THR A 362 -13.42 -28.15 10.17
N ASN A 363 -12.74 -27.25 10.88
CA ASN A 363 -11.28 -27.03 10.81
C ASN A 363 -10.71 -26.53 9.47
N GLY A 364 -11.54 -26.09 8.51
CA GLY A 364 -11.09 -25.58 7.20
C GLY A 364 -10.10 -24.42 7.30
N ILE A 365 -10.39 -23.45 8.18
CA ILE A 365 -9.49 -22.33 8.46
C ILE A 365 -8.19 -22.82 9.08
N ASN A 366 -8.25 -23.63 10.14
CA ASN A 366 -7.04 -24.15 10.80
C ASN A 366 -6.22 -25.02 9.84
N ASN A 367 -6.85 -25.74 8.91
CA ASN A 367 -6.14 -26.52 7.89
C ASN A 367 -5.50 -25.63 6.83
N HIS A 368 -6.09 -24.47 6.53
CA HIS A 368 -5.53 -23.50 5.61
C HIS A 368 -4.37 -22.69 6.22
N THR A 369 -4.61 -22.14 7.41
CA THR A 369 -3.64 -21.31 8.14
C THR A 369 -2.60 -22.16 8.84
N LYS A 370 -2.93 -23.42 9.16
CA LYS A 370 -2.10 -24.38 9.91
C LYS A 370 -1.79 -23.88 11.33
N HIS A 371 -2.73 -23.11 11.89
CA HIS A 371 -2.66 -22.50 13.21
C HIS A 371 -3.99 -22.70 13.97
N PRO A 372 -4.00 -22.50 15.31
CA PRO A 372 -5.24 -22.38 16.07
C PRO A 372 -6.11 -21.19 15.59
N GLN A 373 -7.43 -21.26 15.86
CA GLN A 373 -8.38 -20.24 15.38
C GLN A 373 -8.04 -18.81 15.82
N ALA A 374 -7.48 -18.60 17.02
CA ALA A 374 -7.23 -17.27 17.58
C ALA A 374 -6.29 -16.38 16.74
N ILE A 375 -5.39 -16.96 15.95
CA ILE A 375 -4.44 -16.23 15.09
C ILE A 375 -4.77 -16.33 13.60
N SER A 376 -5.86 -17.02 13.26
CA SER A 376 -6.21 -17.39 11.90
C SER A 376 -6.96 -16.30 11.09
N ALA A 377 -7.06 -15.07 11.61
CA ALA A 377 -7.66 -13.94 10.89
C ALA A 377 -6.93 -13.71 9.56
N CYS A 378 -7.68 -13.68 8.46
CA CYS A 378 -7.12 -13.65 7.10
C CYS A 378 -6.13 -12.49 6.88
N ALA A 379 -6.46 -11.30 7.40
CA ALA A 379 -5.66 -10.10 7.24
C ALA A 379 -4.29 -10.19 7.94
N ASN A 380 -4.13 -11.05 8.95
CA ASN A 380 -2.84 -11.22 9.63
C ASN A 380 -1.74 -11.74 8.68
N CYS A 381 -2.12 -12.62 7.75
CA CYS A 381 -1.19 -13.19 6.78
C CYS A 381 -1.28 -12.47 5.42
N HIS A 382 -2.49 -12.28 4.92
CA HIS A 382 -2.70 -11.76 3.57
C HIS A 382 -2.50 -10.24 3.48
N MET A 383 -2.60 -9.49 4.58
CA MET A 383 -2.39 -8.04 4.60
C MET A 383 -1.24 -7.66 5.53
N THR A 384 -0.06 -8.22 5.22
CA THR A 384 1.18 -8.04 6.00
C THR A 384 1.48 -6.55 6.21
N GLN A 385 1.84 -6.16 7.43
CA GLN A 385 2.27 -4.79 7.70
C GLN A 385 3.72 -4.60 7.26
N ASN A 386 3.92 -4.08 6.05
CA ASN A 386 5.20 -4.08 5.35
C ASN A 386 5.82 -2.68 5.16
N ALA A 387 5.04 -1.64 5.41
CA ALA A 387 5.42 -0.26 5.17
C ALA A 387 5.43 0.57 6.46
N VAL A 388 6.12 1.71 6.37
CA VAL A 388 6.35 2.64 7.48
C VAL A 388 5.60 3.95 7.25
N THR A 389 4.77 4.36 8.20
CA THR A 389 4.16 5.71 8.25
C THR A 389 4.68 6.53 9.43
N SER A 390 4.54 6.04 10.65
CA SER A 390 4.99 6.67 11.90
C SER A 390 6.00 5.78 12.64
N ARG A 391 5.81 4.47 12.56
CA ARG A 391 6.66 3.42 13.12
C ARG A 391 6.85 2.31 12.08
N ALA A 392 7.87 1.48 12.25
CA ALA A 392 8.04 0.33 11.37
C ALA A 392 6.78 -0.56 11.42
N TYR A 393 6.30 -0.98 10.25
CA TYR A 393 5.22 -1.98 10.11
C TYR A 393 3.86 -1.56 10.66
N ASP A 394 3.42 -0.36 10.31
CA ASP A 394 2.12 0.19 10.72
C ASP A 394 1.11 0.31 9.58
N ILE A 395 1.51 0.06 8.33
CA ILE A 395 0.64 0.03 7.14
C ILE A 395 0.60 -1.37 6.54
N SER A 396 -0.62 -1.85 6.28
CA SER A 396 -0.88 -3.16 5.67
C SER A 396 -0.80 -3.12 4.14
N ASN A 397 -0.17 -4.14 3.57
CA ASN A 397 -0.13 -4.41 2.13
C ASN A 397 -1.53 -4.70 1.58
N HIS A 398 -1.85 -4.17 0.40
CA HIS A 398 -3.14 -4.38 -0.29
C HIS A 398 -3.06 -5.30 -1.52
N SER A 399 -1.95 -6.03 -1.71
CA SER A 399 -1.83 -7.08 -2.73
C SER A 399 -2.48 -8.40 -2.32
N PHE A 400 -2.81 -8.56 -1.02
CA PHE A 400 -3.36 -9.77 -0.42
C PHE A 400 -2.44 -11.00 -0.47
N ASN A 401 -1.19 -10.82 -0.90
CA ASN A 401 -0.20 -11.88 -1.05
C ASN A 401 0.57 -12.07 0.27
N VAL A 402 0.81 -13.34 0.60
CA VAL A 402 1.69 -13.71 1.70
C VAL A 402 3.13 -13.64 1.23
N ILE A 403 3.96 -12.86 1.93
CA ILE A 403 5.40 -12.78 1.70
C ILE A 403 6.04 -13.95 2.46
N ARG A 404 6.41 -15.00 1.72
CA ARG A 404 6.91 -16.25 2.29
C ARG A 404 8.27 -16.05 3.00
N PRO A 405 8.61 -16.89 4.00
CA PRO A 405 9.89 -16.81 4.70
C PRO A 405 11.13 -16.85 3.78
N ASN A 406 11.08 -17.60 2.68
CA ASN A 406 12.19 -17.66 1.73
C ASN A 406 12.52 -16.32 1.05
N ALA A 407 11.60 -15.35 1.04
CA ALA A 407 11.87 -14.03 0.50
C ALA A 407 13.05 -13.37 1.23
N THR A 408 13.07 -13.44 2.57
CA THR A 408 14.18 -12.94 3.39
C THR A 408 15.51 -13.65 3.07
N LEU A 409 15.46 -14.96 2.77
CA LEU A 409 16.65 -15.74 2.41
C LEU A 409 17.20 -15.37 1.03
N ASN A 410 16.30 -15.16 0.06
CA ASN A 410 16.66 -14.84 -1.32
C ASN A 410 17.23 -13.43 -1.47
N PHE A 411 16.80 -12.50 -0.60
CA PHE A 411 17.24 -11.10 -0.62
C PHE A 411 18.18 -10.82 0.56
N SER A 412 19.46 -11.14 0.36
CA SER A 412 20.52 -11.01 1.36
C SER A 412 20.96 -9.55 1.63
N ALA A 413 21.98 -9.37 2.47
CA ALA A 413 22.54 -8.06 2.82
C ALA A 413 22.98 -7.21 1.62
N SER A 414 23.41 -7.84 0.52
CA SER A 414 23.80 -7.12 -0.70
C SER A 414 22.62 -6.48 -1.44
N THR A 415 21.39 -6.98 -1.25
CA THR A 415 20.18 -6.45 -1.88
C THR A 415 19.35 -5.56 -0.96
N GLY A 416 19.80 -5.33 0.28
CA GLY A 416 19.13 -4.46 1.26
C GLY A 416 18.01 -5.11 2.08
N GLY A 417 17.94 -6.46 2.09
CA GLY A 417 17.02 -7.22 2.94
C GLY A 417 15.55 -7.23 2.49
N MET A 418 14.83 -8.31 2.81
CA MET A 418 13.40 -8.46 2.50
C MET A 418 12.66 -8.99 3.71
N ILE A 419 11.53 -8.37 4.02
CA ILE A 419 10.65 -8.85 5.09
C ILE A 419 9.99 -10.17 4.73
N ASN A 420 9.45 -10.87 5.72
CA ASN A 420 8.47 -11.93 5.49
C ASN A 420 7.29 -11.81 6.46
N THR A 421 6.12 -12.27 6.01
CA THR A 421 4.86 -12.16 6.73
C THR A 421 4.92 -12.81 8.11
N CYS A 422 5.50 -14.00 8.20
CA CYS A 422 5.50 -14.81 9.42
C CYS A 422 6.28 -14.13 10.55
N ALA A 423 7.48 -13.65 10.24
CA ALA A 423 8.33 -12.95 11.20
C ALA A 423 7.73 -11.60 11.62
N VAL A 424 7.26 -10.78 10.67
CA VAL A 424 6.63 -9.47 10.96
C VAL A 424 5.38 -9.61 11.83
N ALA A 425 4.50 -10.54 11.48
CA ALA A 425 3.17 -10.61 12.06
C ALA A 425 3.18 -11.24 13.46
N CYS A 426 3.98 -12.29 13.70
CA CYS A 426 3.85 -13.11 14.91
C CYS A 426 5.17 -13.66 15.51
N HIS A 427 6.17 -14.04 14.70
CA HIS A 427 7.24 -14.95 15.16
C HIS A 427 8.56 -14.27 15.58
N ARG A 428 8.74 -12.98 15.31
CA ARG A 428 9.93 -12.24 15.78
C ARG A 428 9.92 -12.14 17.30
N ASN A 429 10.88 -12.74 18.01
CA ASN A 429 10.86 -12.80 19.49
C ASN A 429 9.57 -13.37 20.10
N GLY A 430 8.77 -14.11 19.32
CA GLY A 430 7.41 -14.51 19.72
C GLY A 430 6.42 -13.35 19.87
N GLN A 431 6.69 -12.19 19.29
CA GLN A 431 5.85 -11.00 19.28
C GLN A 431 5.92 -10.31 17.91
N GLY A 432 4.79 -10.15 17.24
CA GLY A 432 4.72 -9.36 16.01
C GLY A 432 3.58 -8.36 16.01
N THR A 433 3.41 -7.69 14.89
CA THR A 433 2.45 -6.59 14.76
C THR A 433 0.99 -7.03 14.86
N ARG A 434 0.72 -8.34 14.74
CA ARG A 434 -0.61 -8.95 14.75
C ARG A 434 -0.82 -9.97 15.87
N GLY A 435 0.14 -10.14 16.77
CA GLY A 435 0.02 -11.01 17.93
C GLY A 435 1.30 -11.77 18.28
N ALA A 436 1.18 -12.70 19.23
CA ALA A 436 2.28 -13.54 19.67
C ALA A 436 2.21 -14.91 18.98
N GLY A 437 3.32 -15.32 18.36
CA GLY A 437 3.56 -16.69 17.91
C GLY A 437 4.57 -17.40 18.80
N PRO A 438 4.74 -18.73 18.65
CA PRO A 438 5.86 -19.42 19.29
C PRO A 438 7.18 -18.78 18.86
N SER A 439 8.06 -18.55 19.84
CA SER A 439 9.44 -18.16 19.61
C SER A 439 10.25 -19.40 19.21
N PHE A 440 11.06 -19.27 18.17
CA PHE A 440 11.97 -20.32 17.70
C PHE A 440 13.38 -20.20 18.28
N GLY A 441 13.54 -19.51 19.41
CA GLY A 441 14.83 -19.32 20.07
C GLY A 441 15.77 -18.34 19.34
N VAL A 442 15.28 -17.63 18.32
CA VAL A 442 16.01 -16.56 17.64
C VAL A 442 15.51 -15.22 18.17
N THR A 443 16.40 -14.46 18.81
CA THR A 443 16.12 -13.09 19.22
C THR A 443 16.52 -12.12 18.13
N ASP A 444 15.56 -11.39 17.60
CA ASP A 444 15.70 -10.47 16.49
C ASP A 444 15.07 -9.11 16.86
N ALA A 445 15.91 -8.18 17.29
CA ALA A 445 15.48 -6.90 17.87
C ALA A 445 15.33 -5.78 16.83
N SER A 446 15.91 -5.93 15.64
CA SER A 446 15.91 -4.89 14.61
C SER A 446 14.63 -4.96 13.77
N LEU A 447 13.96 -3.83 13.57
CA LEU A 447 12.72 -3.75 12.78
C LEU A 447 12.92 -3.09 11.42
N THR A 448 14.13 -2.96 10.90
CA THR A 448 14.35 -2.06 9.74
C THR A 448 15.28 -2.60 8.66
N THR A 449 16.23 -3.47 9.00
CA THR A 449 17.35 -3.87 8.14
C THR A 449 17.12 -5.20 7.39
N TRP A 450 16.39 -6.17 7.98
CA TRP A 450 15.95 -7.44 7.34
C TRP A 450 17.03 -8.19 6.56
N ASN A 451 18.26 -8.05 7.02
CA ASN A 451 19.44 -8.65 6.42
C ASN A 451 20.47 -9.08 7.49
N GLU A 452 20.10 -8.98 8.77
CA GLU A 452 20.93 -9.36 9.88
C GLU A 452 20.97 -10.88 10.00
N THR A 453 22.01 -11.42 10.62
CA THR A 453 22.14 -12.88 10.83
C THR A 453 20.92 -13.45 11.56
N THR A 454 20.32 -12.68 12.47
CA THR A 454 19.09 -13.05 13.21
C THR A 454 17.87 -13.10 12.31
N ASP A 455 17.73 -12.16 11.36
CA ASP A 455 16.66 -12.18 10.36
C ASP A 455 16.74 -13.46 9.50
N LEU A 456 17.93 -13.76 9.00
CA LEU A 456 18.19 -14.92 8.14
C LEU A 456 17.98 -16.24 8.89
N ALA A 457 18.43 -16.34 10.15
CA ALA A 457 18.24 -17.53 10.98
C ALA A 457 16.75 -17.78 11.29
N LEU A 458 16.01 -16.73 11.61
CA LEU A 458 14.56 -16.83 11.84
C LEU A 458 13.84 -17.22 10.54
N ALA A 459 14.21 -16.61 9.40
CA ALA A 459 13.65 -16.93 8.10
C ALA A 459 13.92 -18.38 7.65
N ASP A 460 15.14 -18.91 7.85
CA ASP A 460 15.48 -20.30 7.53
C ASP A 460 14.63 -21.27 8.36
N THR A 461 14.51 -20.99 9.66
CA THR A 461 13.68 -21.80 10.56
C THR A 461 12.22 -21.79 10.10
N LEU A 462 11.64 -20.61 9.91
CA LEU A 462 10.25 -20.45 9.44
C LEU A 462 10.03 -21.09 8.07
N TRP A 463 11.03 -21.03 7.18
CA TRP A 463 10.94 -21.63 5.85
C TRP A 463 10.88 -23.16 5.92
N ARG A 464 11.72 -23.80 6.74
CA ARG A 464 11.66 -25.26 6.95
C ARG A 464 10.29 -25.69 7.47
N TYR A 465 9.75 -24.96 8.45
CA TYR A 465 8.38 -25.22 8.95
C TYR A 465 7.32 -25.00 7.86
N TYR A 466 7.43 -23.92 7.09
CA TYR A 466 6.51 -23.64 5.98
C TYR A 466 6.51 -24.77 4.94
N GLN A 467 7.68 -25.28 4.57
CA GLN A 467 7.81 -26.39 3.60
C GLN A 467 7.18 -27.67 4.14
N VAL A 468 7.39 -28.02 5.40
CA VAL A 468 6.74 -29.16 6.05
C VAL A 468 5.22 -28.98 6.13
N MET A 469 4.78 -27.76 6.44
CA MET A 469 3.37 -27.39 6.60
C MET A 469 2.57 -27.45 5.29
N TYR A 470 3.20 -27.08 4.17
CA TYR A 470 2.57 -26.95 2.85
C TYR A 470 3.07 -27.94 1.80
N GLY A 471 3.91 -28.92 2.17
CA GLY A 471 4.41 -29.96 1.26
C GLY A 471 5.18 -29.41 0.05
N VAL A 472 5.92 -28.30 0.21
CA VAL A 472 6.62 -27.65 -0.91
C VAL A 472 8.03 -28.26 -1.06
N VAL A 473 8.19 -29.15 -2.04
CA VAL A 473 9.52 -29.65 -2.48
C VAL A 473 10.00 -28.83 -3.68
N GLY A 474 11.28 -28.44 -3.70
CA GLY A 474 11.82 -27.48 -4.66
C GLY A 474 11.74 -27.91 -6.13
N ILE A 475 11.58 -26.93 -7.03
CA ILE A 475 11.61 -27.11 -8.49
C ILE A 475 12.77 -26.28 -9.05
N GLU A 476 13.64 -26.88 -9.85
CA GLU A 476 14.78 -26.25 -10.52
C GLU A 476 14.56 -26.25 -12.05
N GLU A 477 14.73 -25.11 -12.69
CA GLU A 477 14.73 -24.98 -14.16
C GLU A 477 16.16 -25.20 -14.67
N THR A 478 16.34 -26.11 -15.63
CA THR A 478 17.70 -26.61 -15.98
C THR A 478 18.13 -26.40 -17.43
N GLY A 479 17.35 -25.68 -18.24
CA GLY A 479 17.74 -25.36 -19.61
C GLY A 479 16.79 -24.39 -20.32
N ASN A 480 17.35 -23.60 -21.23
CA ASN A 480 16.66 -22.58 -22.03
C ASN A 480 16.26 -23.12 -23.43
N GLU A 481 16.31 -24.43 -23.64
CA GLU A 481 15.88 -25.07 -24.87
C GLU A 481 14.36 -25.22 -24.84
N MET A 482 13.67 -24.60 -25.81
CA MET A 482 12.23 -24.74 -26.00
C MET A 482 11.91 -26.21 -26.27
N PRO A 483 11.31 -26.95 -25.31
CA PRO A 483 11.04 -28.36 -25.51
C PRO A 483 9.94 -28.50 -26.57
N SER A 484 10.16 -29.31 -27.59
CA SER A 484 9.15 -29.55 -28.63
C SER A 484 8.00 -30.43 -28.14
N SER A 485 8.07 -31.00 -26.94
CA SER A 485 7.09 -31.95 -26.41
C SER A 485 6.89 -31.86 -24.90
N PHE A 486 5.66 -32.19 -24.48
CA PHE A 486 5.27 -32.40 -23.08
C PHE A 486 5.69 -33.81 -22.66
N ALA A 487 6.69 -33.93 -21.79
CA ALA A 487 7.27 -35.23 -21.43
C ALA A 487 7.57 -35.34 -19.93
N LEU A 488 7.49 -36.57 -19.43
CA LEU A 488 7.87 -36.94 -18.08
C LEU A 488 8.99 -37.96 -18.18
N GLU A 489 10.12 -37.71 -17.54
CA GLU A 489 11.29 -38.60 -17.57
C GLU A 489 11.26 -39.63 -16.44
N GLN A 490 12.08 -40.68 -16.60
CA GLN A 490 12.29 -41.65 -15.52
C GLN A 490 13.02 -40.96 -14.37
N ASN A 491 12.50 -41.13 -13.16
CA ASN A 491 13.12 -40.58 -11.96
C ASN A 491 14.51 -41.20 -11.75
N TYR A 492 15.47 -40.41 -11.26
CA TYR A 492 16.82 -40.89 -10.96
C TYR A 492 17.31 -40.34 -9.61
N PRO A 493 17.89 -41.20 -8.73
CA PRO A 493 18.03 -42.66 -8.88
C PRO A 493 16.69 -43.42 -8.85
N ASN A 494 16.65 -44.65 -9.37
CA ASN A 494 15.51 -45.57 -9.23
C ASN A 494 15.99 -47.04 -9.34
N PRO A 495 15.93 -47.86 -8.26
CA PRO A 495 15.39 -47.53 -6.94
C PRO A 495 16.16 -46.40 -6.23
N PHE A 496 15.53 -45.72 -5.26
CA PHE A 496 16.12 -44.58 -4.54
C PHE A 496 16.04 -44.70 -3.02
N ASN A 497 16.94 -44.00 -2.31
CA ASN A 497 16.97 -43.90 -0.84
C ASN A 497 17.64 -42.59 -0.36
N PRO A 498 16.99 -41.72 0.44
CA PRO A 498 15.55 -41.54 0.53
C PRO A 498 15.04 -40.59 -0.57
N SER A 499 15.91 -40.02 -1.41
CA SER A 499 15.52 -39.01 -2.40
C SER A 499 15.77 -39.40 -3.86
N THR A 500 14.91 -38.89 -4.74
CA THR A 500 15.01 -39.00 -6.19
C THR A 500 14.69 -37.66 -6.84
N THR A 501 15.21 -37.46 -8.05
CA THR A 501 14.84 -36.34 -8.92
C THR A 501 13.91 -36.82 -10.02
N ILE A 502 12.88 -36.03 -10.33
CA ILE A 502 11.91 -36.24 -11.40
C ILE A 502 12.08 -35.08 -12.39
N GLN A 503 12.50 -35.40 -13.60
CA GLN A 503 12.63 -34.43 -14.68
C GLN A 503 11.39 -34.46 -15.58
N PHE A 504 10.96 -33.30 -16.07
CA PHE A 504 9.84 -33.18 -17.00
C PHE A 504 10.00 -31.94 -17.89
N SER A 505 9.37 -31.95 -19.06
CA SER A 505 9.36 -30.85 -20.01
C SER A 505 7.96 -30.30 -20.23
N VAL A 506 7.89 -28.98 -20.38
CA VAL A 506 6.67 -28.21 -20.65
C VAL A 506 6.84 -27.55 -22.01
N ALA A 507 6.00 -27.92 -22.98
CA ALA A 507 6.12 -27.43 -24.36
C ALA A 507 5.55 -26.02 -24.57
N ALA A 508 4.60 -25.61 -23.72
CA ALA A 508 3.97 -24.31 -23.77
C ALA A 508 3.50 -23.92 -22.36
N ARG A 509 3.43 -22.62 -22.09
CA ARG A 509 2.97 -22.07 -20.82
C ARG A 509 1.64 -22.70 -20.39
N GLY A 510 1.55 -23.10 -19.12
CA GLY A 510 0.29 -23.56 -18.55
C GLY A 510 0.40 -24.11 -17.13
N ASP A 511 -0.75 -24.47 -16.56
CA ASP A 511 -0.83 -25.08 -15.23
C ASP A 511 -0.26 -26.49 -15.23
N ILE A 512 0.80 -26.71 -14.46
CA ILE A 512 1.50 -27.99 -14.35
C ILE A 512 1.31 -28.58 -12.96
N ARG A 513 0.99 -29.88 -12.92
CA ARG A 513 1.08 -30.68 -11.69
C ARG A 513 1.96 -31.90 -11.84
N VAL A 514 2.77 -32.17 -10.82
CA VAL A 514 3.49 -33.44 -10.66
C VAL A 514 3.00 -34.08 -9.37
N GLU A 515 2.34 -35.22 -9.50
CA GLU A 515 1.62 -35.88 -8.42
C GLU A 515 2.22 -37.28 -8.18
N ILE A 516 2.32 -37.69 -6.93
CA ILE A 516 2.82 -39.00 -6.49
C ILE A 516 1.71 -39.78 -5.83
N TYR A 517 1.60 -41.06 -6.18
CA TYR A 517 0.59 -42.00 -5.74
C TYR A 517 1.24 -43.28 -5.18
N ALA A 518 0.64 -43.84 -4.14
CA ALA A 518 0.91 -45.21 -3.71
C ALA A 518 0.27 -46.19 -4.72
N ILE A 519 0.71 -47.45 -4.66
CA ILE A 519 0.25 -48.50 -5.60
C ILE A 519 -1.25 -48.79 -5.51
N ASP A 520 -1.87 -48.51 -4.37
CA ASP A 520 -3.31 -48.63 -4.14
C ASP A 520 -4.12 -47.44 -4.69
N GLY A 521 -3.46 -46.46 -5.32
CA GLY A 521 -4.08 -45.27 -5.88
C GLY A 521 -4.24 -44.12 -4.89
N THR A 522 -3.74 -44.24 -3.65
CA THR A 522 -3.73 -43.13 -2.68
C THR A 522 -2.77 -42.03 -3.14
N LEU A 523 -3.23 -40.78 -3.21
CA LEU A 523 -2.36 -39.62 -3.46
C LEU A 523 -1.45 -39.38 -2.25
N VAL A 524 -0.14 -39.45 -2.47
CA VAL A 524 0.92 -39.31 -1.46
C VAL A 524 1.40 -37.87 -1.34
N GLU A 525 1.67 -37.21 -2.47
CA GLU A 525 2.22 -35.84 -2.50
C GLU A 525 1.99 -35.18 -3.87
N ILE A 526 1.92 -33.85 -3.90
CA ILE A 526 1.97 -33.05 -5.13
C ILE A 526 3.24 -32.21 -5.09
N LEU A 527 4.24 -32.55 -5.89
CA LEU A 527 5.54 -31.88 -5.92
C LEU A 527 5.49 -30.52 -6.64
N VAL A 528 4.62 -30.42 -7.65
CA VAL A 528 4.46 -29.22 -8.48
C VAL A 528 2.97 -28.94 -8.63
N ASN A 529 2.55 -27.68 -8.45
CA ASN A 529 1.18 -27.23 -8.72
C ASN A 529 1.17 -25.71 -8.97
N LYS A 530 1.67 -25.31 -10.15
CA LYS A 530 1.74 -23.90 -10.55
C LYS A 530 1.76 -23.77 -12.07
N GLU A 531 1.49 -22.57 -12.53
CA GLU A 531 1.77 -22.18 -13.91
C GLU A 531 3.30 -22.18 -14.14
N LEU A 532 3.74 -22.82 -15.22
CA LEU A 532 5.13 -22.84 -15.68
C LEU A 532 5.18 -22.36 -17.12
N GLU A 533 6.27 -21.68 -17.49
CA GLU A 533 6.59 -21.35 -18.87
C GLU A 533 7.07 -22.61 -19.62
N ALA A 534 7.31 -22.48 -20.93
CA ALA A 534 7.93 -23.57 -21.68
C ALA A 534 9.38 -23.79 -21.22
N GLY A 535 9.76 -25.04 -20.92
CA GLY A 535 11.09 -25.34 -20.40
C GLY A 535 11.23 -26.74 -19.82
N VAL A 536 12.46 -27.07 -19.40
CA VAL A 536 12.81 -28.35 -18.74
C VAL A 536 13.02 -28.13 -17.25
N TYR A 537 12.27 -28.87 -16.44
CA TYR A 537 12.21 -28.72 -14.99
C TYR A 537 12.59 -30.01 -14.28
N LYS A 538 13.11 -29.85 -13.06
CA LYS A 538 13.39 -30.94 -12.12
C LYS A 538 12.65 -30.68 -10.82
N ALA A 539 11.97 -31.69 -10.30
CA ALA A 539 11.38 -31.70 -8.97
C ALA A 539 12.02 -32.83 -8.15
N GLN A 540 12.31 -32.58 -6.88
CA GLN A 540 12.83 -33.63 -6.00
C GLN A 540 11.71 -34.24 -5.16
N TRP A 541 11.81 -35.52 -4.86
CA TRP A 541 11.00 -36.19 -3.84
C TRP A 541 11.91 -36.89 -2.84
N ASN A 542 11.56 -36.86 -1.56
CA ASN A 542 12.37 -37.41 -0.47
C ASN A 542 11.69 -38.58 0.26
N GLY A 543 10.74 -39.25 -0.40
CA GLY A 543 10.05 -40.40 0.17
C GLY A 543 9.18 -40.03 1.38
N ARG A 544 8.53 -38.87 1.34
CA ARG A 544 7.59 -38.41 2.38
C ARG A 544 6.22 -38.14 1.76
N THR A 545 5.19 -38.13 2.60
CA THR A 545 3.87 -37.63 2.22
C THR A 545 3.85 -36.11 2.22
N ALA A 546 2.77 -35.52 1.68
CA ALA A 546 2.49 -34.08 1.80
C ALA A 546 2.47 -33.55 3.26
N TYR A 547 2.40 -34.43 4.26
CA TYR A 547 2.41 -34.09 5.69
C TYR A 547 3.79 -34.25 6.35
N GLY A 548 4.84 -34.55 5.56
CA GLY A 548 6.21 -34.70 6.04
C GLY A 548 6.53 -36.05 6.71
N SER A 549 5.54 -36.95 6.80
CA SER A 549 5.71 -38.33 7.29
C SER A 549 6.40 -39.20 6.26
N ASP A 550 7.32 -40.05 6.70
CA ASP A 550 7.97 -41.04 5.86
C ASP A 550 6.96 -42.05 5.29
N VAL A 551 7.06 -42.35 3.99
CA VAL A 551 6.32 -43.46 3.37
C VAL A 551 7.14 -44.74 3.40
N SER A 552 6.46 -45.90 3.33
CA SER A 552 7.10 -47.21 3.38
C SER A 552 7.89 -47.54 2.11
N SER A 553 8.89 -48.41 2.22
CA SER A 553 9.55 -49.01 1.05
C SER A 553 8.51 -49.67 0.14
N GLY A 554 8.61 -49.47 -1.17
CA GLY A 554 7.59 -49.97 -2.09
C GLY A 554 7.57 -49.27 -3.44
N ILE A 555 6.58 -49.64 -4.26
CA ILE A 555 6.34 -49.07 -5.58
C ILE A 555 5.40 -47.88 -5.46
N TYR A 556 5.77 -46.78 -6.10
CA TYR A 556 4.98 -45.57 -6.23
C TYR A 556 4.81 -45.21 -7.71
N ILE A 557 3.73 -44.50 -8.03
CA ILE A 557 3.44 -43.98 -9.36
C ILE A 557 3.55 -42.46 -9.27
N TYR A 558 4.22 -41.82 -10.23
CA TYR A 558 4.18 -40.37 -10.37
C TYR A 558 3.68 -39.97 -11.74
N ARG A 559 2.94 -38.87 -11.81
CA ARG A 559 2.31 -38.40 -13.05
C ARG A 559 2.44 -36.90 -13.25
N LEU A 560 2.53 -36.51 -14.51
CA LEU A 560 2.55 -35.14 -14.99
C LEU A 560 1.19 -34.81 -15.59
N VAL A 561 0.58 -33.73 -15.11
CA VAL A 561 -0.79 -33.32 -15.46
C VAL A 561 -0.78 -31.87 -15.95
N ASN A 562 -1.51 -31.63 -17.03
CA ASN A 562 -1.81 -30.31 -17.58
C ASN A 562 -3.18 -30.38 -18.28
N ASN A 563 -3.99 -29.31 -18.21
CA ASN A 563 -5.36 -29.33 -18.73
C ASN A 563 -5.47 -29.55 -20.26
N ASN A 564 -4.40 -29.27 -21.00
CA ASN A 564 -4.38 -29.30 -22.46
C ASN A 564 -3.56 -30.47 -23.02
N ASN A 565 -3.01 -31.34 -22.18
CA ASN A 565 -2.16 -32.47 -22.59
C ASN A 565 -2.64 -33.79 -21.94
N PRO A 566 -2.35 -34.95 -22.56
CA PRO A 566 -2.57 -36.25 -21.92
C PRO A 566 -1.79 -36.37 -20.60
N ILE A 567 -2.37 -37.06 -19.62
CA ILE A 567 -1.68 -37.40 -18.38
C ILE A 567 -0.59 -38.43 -18.69
N VAL A 568 0.65 -38.11 -18.34
CA VAL A 568 1.81 -39.01 -18.50
C VAL A 568 2.20 -39.54 -17.13
N SER A 569 2.34 -40.87 -16.98
CA SER A 569 2.65 -41.52 -15.69
C SER A 569 3.83 -42.48 -15.79
N LYS A 570 4.61 -42.59 -14.72
CA LYS A 570 5.75 -43.51 -14.58
C LYS A 570 5.80 -44.10 -13.17
N LYS A 571 6.59 -45.16 -12.98
CA LYS A 571 6.75 -45.86 -11.70
C LYS A 571 8.14 -45.64 -11.10
N MET A 572 8.20 -45.61 -9.77
CA MET A 572 9.43 -45.51 -8.99
C MET A 572 9.44 -46.48 -7.80
N VAL A 573 10.63 -46.87 -7.35
CA VAL A 573 10.82 -47.82 -6.26
C VAL A 573 11.60 -47.15 -5.12
N LEU A 574 10.98 -47.00 -3.96
CA LEU A 574 11.62 -46.51 -2.74
C LEU A 574 12.20 -47.68 -1.96
N MET A 575 13.47 -47.57 -1.56
CA MET A 575 14.18 -48.52 -0.71
C MET A 575 14.64 -47.80 0.55
N ARG A 576 13.88 -47.90 1.64
CA ARG A 576 14.35 -47.46 2.97
C ARG A 576 14.97 -48.61 3.75
#